data_AF-A0A7K2PAK8-F1
#
_entry.id   AF-A0A7K2PAK8-F1
#
_cell.length_a   1.000
_cell.length_b   1.000
_cell.length_c   1.000
_cell.angle_alpha   90.00
_cell.angle_beta   90.00
_cell.angle_gamma   90.00
#
_symmetry.space_group_name_H-M   'P 1'
#
loop_
_entity.id
_entity.type
_entity.pdbx_description
1 polymer ?
#
loop_
_entity_poly.entity_id
_entity_poly.type
_entity_poly.pdbx_seq_one_letter_code
_entity_poly.pdbx_strand_id
1 'polypeptide(L)'
;MTTTTPRTPAQQPWEPALSVRQVLGLERVRAGQPEVVAGAHRLDRPVRWVHVAEAADVGVMLSGGEMVLTTGVLLAGDEDGQGEYIRSLDRAEAAAVVLGLGRAFPAPPEVMRSAAERCGLPMVVLHRPFPFAELTEEVQSRLLRRKFAAVSLSEAVRTELTGLITAGAPVQRLLDEVARHAGCPVVVTNLAHRVLATAGERAA
;
A
#
# COMPACT_ATOMS: atom_id res chain seq x y z
N MET A 1 26.03 -33.95 2.52
CA MET A 1 25.81 -32.58 3.04
C MET A 1 24.72 -31.93 2.19
N THR A 2 23.46 -32.01 2.62
CA THR A 2 22.30 -31.46 1.92
C THR A 2 22.03 -30.05 2.43
N THR A 3 22.29 -29.05 1.60
CA THR A 3 21.99 -27.64 1.87
C THR A 3 20.50 -27.38 1.62
N THR A 4 19.73 -27.28 2.69
CA THR A 4 18.34 -26.82 2.67
C THR A 4 18.32 -25.31 2.43
N THR A 5 17.95 -24.90 1.22
CA THR A 5 17.65 -23.50 0.88
C THR A 5 16.41 -23.05 1.66
N PRO A 6 16.43 -21.91 2.38
CA PRO A 6 15.25 -21.45 3.08
C PRO A 6 14.19 -20.98 2.08
N ARG A 7 13.02 -21.62 2.09
CA ARG A 7 11.84 -21.18 1.35
C ARG A 7 11.38 -19.82 1.89
N THR A 8 11.45 -18.80 1.06
CA THR A 8 10.78 -17.51 1.29
C THR A 8 9.29 -17.77 1.57
N PRO A 9 8.71 -17.28 2.69
CA PRO A 9 7.29 -17.46 2.94
C PRO A 9 6.49 -16.73 1.85
N ALA A 10 5.60 -17.46 1.18
CA ALA A 10 4.65 -16.91 0.22
C ALA A 10 3.83 -15.81 0.92
N GLN A 11 3.93 -14.58 0.42
CA GLN A 11 3.16 -13.44 0.93
C GLN A 11 1.66 -13.74 0.77
N GLN A 12 0.90 -13.66 1.85
CA GLN A 12 -0.52 -14.04 1.86
C GLN A 12 -1.38 -13.03 1.07
N PRO A 13 -2.38 -13.47 0.28
CA PRO A 13 -2.99 -12.63 -0.77
C PRO A 13 -4.12 -11.69 -0.33
N TRP A 14 -4.32 -11.39 0.97
CA TRP A 14 -5.59 -10.82 1.44
C TRP A 14 -5.52 -9.45 2.16
N GLU A 15 -4.39 -8.76 2.19
CA GLU A 15 -4.42 -7.32 2.53
C GLU A 15 -4.71 -6.50 1.27
N PRO A 16 -5.81 -5.72 1.19
CA PRO A 16 -6.05 -4.90 0.02
C PRO A 16 -4.90 -3.91 -0.11
N ALA A 17 -4.15 -4.02 -1.21
CA ALA A 17 -3.10 -3.07 -1.53
C ALA A 17 -3.65 -1.64 -1.53
N LEU A 18 -2.85 -0.67 -1.09
CA LEU A 18 -3.25 0.73 -1.10
C LEU A 18 -3.53 1.13 -2.56
N SER A 19 -4.74 1.54 -2.91
CA SER A 19 -5.06 1.92 -4.30
C SER A 19 -4.58 3.35 -4.62
N VAL A 20 -4.46 3.66 -5.90
CA VAL A 20 -4.20 5.04 -6.36
C VAL A 20 -5.23 6.01 -5.77
N ARG A 21 -6.52 5.65 -5.80
CA ARG A 21 -7.62 6.43 -5.20
C ARG A 21 -7.39 6.73 -3.72
N GLN A 22 -6.95 5.72 -2.96
CA GLN A 22 -6.67 5.88 -1.53
C GLN A 22 -5.47 6.79 -1.28
N VAL A 23 -4.41 6.69 -2.09
CA VAL A 23 -3.25 7.60 -2.02
C VAL A 23 -3.69 9.05 -2.29
N LEU A 24 -4.50 9.29 -3.33
CA LEU A 24 -5.00 10.63 -3.66
C LEU A 24 -5.92 11.21 -2.57
N GLY A 25 -6.58 10.36 -1.78
CA GLY A 25 -7.44 10.77 -0.68
C GLY A 25 -6.69 11.20 0.59
N LEU A 26 -5.37 10.97 0.69
CA LEU A 26 -4.58 11.34 1.85
C LEU A 26 -4.54 12.86 2.02
N GLU A 27 -4.74 13.35 3.24
CA GLU A 27 -4.81 14.80 3.54
C GLU A 27 -3.60 15.57 2.98
N ARG A 28 -2.41 15.00 3.12
CA ARG A 28 -1.18 15.57 2.55
C ARG A 28 -1.25 15.68 1.03
N VAL A 29 -1.64 14.61 0.33
CA VAL A 29 -1.78 14.63 -1.14
C VAL A 29 -2.83 15.66 -1.56
N ARG A 30 -3.95 15.73 -0.85
CA ARG A 30 -5.00 16.73 -1.09
C ARG A 30 -4.52 18.16 -0.92
N ALA A 31 -3.56 18.43 -0.03
CA ALA A 31 -2.93 19.75 0.10
C ALA A 31 -2.16 20.16 -1.18
N GLY A 32 -1.63 19.19 -1.92
CA GLY A 32 -1.04 19.38 -3.25
C GLY A 32 -2.06 19.65 -4.37
N GLN A 33 -3.36 19.61 -4.06
CA GLN A 33 -4.48 19.77 -5.00
C GLN A 33 -4.34 18.83 -6.21
N PRO A 34 -4.54 17.51 -6.02
CA PRO A 34 -4.41 16.53 -7.08
C PRO A 34 -5.60 16.63 -8.05
N GLU A 35 -5.30 16.65 -9.34
CA GLU A 35 -6.28 16.52 -10.42
C GLU A 35 -5.93 15.30 -11.27
N VAL A 36 -6.90 14.42 -11.47
CA VAL A 36 -6.76 13.28 -12.37
C VAL A 36 -7.07 13.75 -13.78
N VAL A 37 -6.05 13.85 -14.63
CA VAL A 37 -6.16 14.40 -16.00
C VAL A 37 -6.30 13.32 -17.07
N ALA A 38 -5.99 12.06 -16.74
CA ALA A 38 -6.21 10.89 -17.58
C ALA A 38 -6.38 9.60 -16.75
N GLY A 39 -7.04 8.60 -17.32
CA GLY A 39 -7.09 7.24 -16.72
C GLY A 39 -7.94 7.12 -15.45
N ALA A 40 -8.93 7.99 -15.25
CA ALA A 40 -9.76 8.04 -14.04
C ALA A 40 -10.52 6.72 -13.73
N HIS A 41 -10.76 5.90 -14.74
CA HIS A 41 -11.41 4.59 -14.60
C HIS A 41 -10.49 3.53 -13.98
N ARG A 42 -9.18 3.78 -13.83
CA ARG A 42 -8.19 2.83 -13.27
C ARG A 42 -7.59 3.27 -11.94
N LEU A 43 -8.27 4.14 -11.19
CA LEU A 43 -7.78 4.61 -9.88
C LEU A 43 -7.79 3.52 -8.79
N ASP A 44 -8.41 2.37 -9.03
CA ASP A 44 -8.42 1.26 -8.08
C ASP A 44 -7.22 0.31 -8.27
N ARG A 45 -6.26 0.67 -9.15
CA ARG A 45 -4.98 -0.04 -9.31
C ARG A 45 -4.21 -0.08 -7.97
N PRO A 46 -3.61 -1.22 -7.62
CA PRO A 46 -2.82 -1.36 -6.40
C PRO A 46 -1.49 -0.61 -6.53
N VAL A 47 -1.15 0.18 -5.52
CA VAL A 47 0.13 0.86 -5.36
C VAL A 47 0.99 0.04 -4.42
N ARG A 48 2.07 -0.54 -4.98
CA ARG A 48 3.04 -1.33 -4.22
C ARG A 48 4.14 -0.45 -3.62
N TRP A 49 4.43 0.67 -4.27
CA TRP A 49 5.54 1.55 -3.94
C TRP A 49 5.35 2.93 -4.55
N VAL A 50 6.04 3.93 -4.01
CA VAL A 50 6.07 5.30 -4.52
C VAL A 50 7.51 5.67 -4.82
N HIS A 51 7.80 6.12 -6.05
CA HIS A 51 9.15 6.41 -6.51
C HIS A 51 9.25 7.83 -7.05
N VAL A 52 10.21 8.61 -6.58
CA VAL A 52 10.53 9.93 -7.14
C VAL A 52 11.58 9.75 -8.22
N ALA A 53 11.28 10.14 -9.44
CA ALA A 53 12.10 9.84 -10.60
C ALA A 53 12.22 11.06 -11.54
N GLU A 54 13.45 11.51 -11.74
CA GLU A 54 13.80 12.55 -12.71
C GLU A 54 14.75 11.97 -13.74
N ALA A 55 14.23 11.05 -14.56
CA ALA A 55 14.94 10.45 -15.67
C ALA A 55 13.98 10.32 -16.87
N ALA A 56 14.50 10.37 -18.10
CA ALA A 56 13.68 10.22 -19.30
C ALA A 56 13.23 8.77 -19.54
N ASP A 57 13.99 7.79 -19.03
CA ASP A 57 13.68 6.36 -19.15
C ASP A 57 13.58 5.70 -17.77
N VAL A 58 12.54 6.06 -17.02
CA VAL A 58 12.30 5.47 -15.69
C VAL A 58 11.77 4.04 -15.81
N GLY A 59 11.08 3.72 -16.91
CA GLY A 59 10.41 2.43 -17.09
C GLY A 59 11.33 1.22 -16.91
N VAL A 60 12.59 1.30 -17.37
CA VAL A 60 13.56 0.20 -17.26
C VAL A 60 13.97 -0.15 -15.82
N MET A 61 13.71 0.74 -14.86
CA MET A 61 14.06 0.55 -13.45
C MET A 61 12.87 0.09 -12.60
N LEU A 62 11.67 0.03 -13.17
CA LEU A 62 10.44 -0.31 -12.45
C LEU A 62 10.17 -1.82 -12.48
N SER A 63 9.40 -2.29 -11.49
CA SER A 63 9.05 -3.71 -11.33
C SER A 63 7.53 -3.94 -11.32
N GLY A 64 6.71 -2.95 -11.68
CA GLY A 64 5.25 -3.00 -11.72
C GLY A 64 4.52 -2.46 -10.48
N GLY A 65 3.41 -1.75 -10.66
CA GLY A 65 2.60 -1.26 -9.53
C GLY A 65 3.23 -0.10 -8.74
N GLU A 66 4.29 0.52 -9.24
CA GLU A 66 4.84 1.75 -8.69
C GLU A 66 3.99 2.97 -9.07
N MET A 67 3.79 3.88 -8.14
CA MET A 67 3.34 5.24 -8.43
C MET A 67 4.56 6.13 -8.59
N VAL A 68 4.77 6.69 -9.79
CA VAL A 68 5.92 7.52 -10.10
C VAL A 68 5.60 8.98 -9.87
N LEU A 69 6.47 9.70 -9.16
CA LEU A 69 6.42 11.14 -8.93
C LEU A 69 7.53 11.82 -9.71
N THR A 70 7.19 12.85 -10.45
CA THR A 70 8.15 13.60 -11.25
C THR A 70 7.72 15.06 -11.36
N THR A 71 8.69 15.95 -11.52
CA THR A 71 8.49 17.33 -11.97
C THR A 71 8.62 17.44 -13.48
N GLY A 72 9.12 16.38 -14.14
CA GLY A 72 9.25 16.27 -15.59
C GLY A 72 10.25 17.27 -16.17
N VAL A 73 11.15 17.84 -15.37
CA VAL A 73 12.07 18.91 -15.81
C VAL A 73 12.93 18.50 -17.02
N LEU A 74 13.24 17.21 -17.15
CA LEU A 74 14.01 16.66 -18.28
C LEU A 74 13.17 16.42 -19.55
N LEU A 75 11.85 16.48 -19.47
CA LEU A 75 10.91 16.26 -20.57
C LEU A 75 10.38 17.58 -21.15
N ALA A 76 10.73 18.71 -20.54
CA ALA A 76 10.25 20.02 -20.96
C ALA A 76 10.78 20.36 -22.36
N GLY A 77 9.87 20.66 -23.30
CA GLY A 77 10.19 20.99 -24.69
C GLY A 77 10.45 19.78 -25.61
N ASP A 78 10.41 18.55 -25.10
CA ASP A 78 10.53 17.32 -25.89
C ASP A 78 9.21 16.54 -25.86
N GLU A 79 8.35 16.79 -26.85
CA GLU A 79 7.04 16.14 -26.96
C GLU A 79 7.15 14.63 -27.23
N ASP A 80 8.13 14.20 -28.02
CA ASP A 80 8.36 12.78 -28.30
C ASP A 80 8.81 12.06 -27.03
N GLY A 81 9.73 12.66 -26.28
CA GLY A 81 10.16 12.18 -24.96
C GLY A 81 9.03 12.12 -23.94
N GLN A 82 8.15 13.12 -23.90
CA GLN A 82 6.95 13.12 -23.04
C GLN A 82 6.02 11.94 -23.35
N GLY A 83 5.75 11.70 -24.63
CA GLY A 83 4.91 10.58 -25.06
C GLY A 83 5.55 9.24 -24.74
N GLU A 84 6.85 9.09 -24.98
CA GLU A 84 7.59 7.85 -24.71
C GLU A 84 7.74 7.58 -23.21
N TYR A 85 7.89 8.62 -22.39
CA TYR A 85 7.90 8.50 -20.94
C TYR A 85 6.63 7.83 -20.42
N ILE A 86 5.46 8.27 -20.89
CA ILE A 86 4.18 7.65 -20.49
C ILE A 86 4.08 6.20 -20.97
N ARG A 87 4.49 5.93 -22.23
CA ARG A 87 4.48 4.57 -22.78
C ARG A 87 5.43 3.65 -22.01
N SER A 88 6.59 4.13 -21.57
CA SER A 88 7.55 3.35 -20.81
C SER A 88 7.02 2.98 -19.42
N LEU A 89 6.32 3.91 -18.75
CA LEU A 89 5.64 3.64 -17.48
C LEU A 89 4.51 2.61 -17.63
N ASP A 90 3.73 2.70 -18.70
CA ASP A 90 2.67 1.74 -18.99
C ASP A 90 3.24 0.34 -19.27
N ARG A 91 4.29 0.24 -20.10
CA ARG A 91 5.01 -1.04 -20.37
C ARG A 91 5.60 -1.66 -19.10
N ALA A 92 6.03 -0.83 -18.16
CA ALA A 92 6.53 -1.28 -16.87
C ALA A 92 5.42 -1.55 -15.84
N GLU A 93 4.16 -1.51 -16.25
CA GLU A 93 2.97 -1.75 -15.42
C GLU A 93 2.84 -0.80 -14.22
N ALA A 94 3.29 0.45 -14.34
CA ALA A 94 3.15 1.45 -13.29
C ALA A 94 1.68 1.58 -12.82
N ALA A 95 1.49 1.84 -11.53
CA ALA A 95 0.17 2.07 -10.96
C ALA A 95 -0.41 3.41 -11.42
N ALA A 96 0.42 4.46 -11.43
CA ALA A 96 0.07 5.82 -11.84
C ALA A 96 1.34 6.67 -12.03
N VAL A 97 1.18 7.81 -12.70
CA VAL A 97 2.17 8.89 -12.73
C VAL A 97 1.58 10.16 -12.11
N VAL A 98 2.38 10.84 -11.28
CA VAL A 98 2.04 12.09 -10.61
C VAL A 98 3.04 13.16 -11.05
N LEU A 99 2.55 14.16 -11.77
CA LEU A 99 3.34 15.28 -12.26
C LEU A 99 3.14 16.50 -11.35
N GLY A 100 4.21 17.00 -10.73
CA GLY A 100 4.18 18.27 -10.02
C GLY A 100 4.22 19.43 -11.01
N LEU A 101 3.16 20.24 -11.06
CA LEU A 101 3.17 21.45 -11.90
C LEU A 101 4.13 22.49 -11.32
N GLY A 102 4.78 23.23 -12.20
CA GLY A 102 5.84 24.16 -11.84
C GLY A 102 6.37 24.90 -13.06
N ARG A 103 7.65 25.30 -13.02
CA ARG A 103 8.26 26.08 -14.12
C ARG A 103 8.38 25.29 -15.42
N ALA A 104 8.69 23.99 -15.34
CA ALA A 104 8.82 23.12 -16.51
C ALA A 104 7.45 22.85 -17.17
N PHE A 105 6.44 22.58 -16.35
CA PHE A 105 5.06 22.37 -16.79
C PHE A 105 4.10 23.26 -16.00
N PRO A 106 3.76 24.45 -16.52
CA PRO A 106 2.81 25.36 -15.87
C PRO A 106 1.36 24.86 -15.94
N ALA A 107 1.08 23.95 -16.87
CA ALA A 107 -0.20 23.29 -17.07
C ALA A 107 0.05 21.82 -17.46
N PRO A 108 -0.97 20.93 -17.33
CA PRO A 108 -0.85 19.54 -17.74
C PRO A 108 -0.47 19.44 -19.24
N PRO A 109 0.67 18.81 -19.58
CA PRO A 109 1.09 18.68 -20.98
C PRO A 109 0.16 17.75 -21.74
N GLU A 110 -0.40 18.26 -22.84
CA GLU A 110 -1.40 17.55 -23.65
C GLU A 110 -0.87 16.23 -24.21
N VAL A 111 0.41 16.19 -24.61
CA VAL A 111 1.04 15.00 -25.17
C VAL A 111 1.08 13.86 -24.15
N MET A 112 1.48 14.15 -22.91
CA MET A 112 1.47 13.16 -21.82
C MET A 112 0.03 12.74 -21.48
N ARG A 113 -0.90 13.70 -21.37
CA ARG A 113 -2.32 13.43 -21.07
C ARG A 113 -2.93 12.47 -22.10
N SER A 114 -2.76 12.80 -23.38
CA SER A 114 -3.25 11.99 -24.49
C SER A 114 -2.60 10.60 -24.54
N ALA A 115 -1.30 10.48 -24.25
CA ALA A 115 -0.63 9.19 -24.15
C ALA A 115 -1.16 8.36 -22.97
N ALA A 116 -1.36 8.99 -21.81
CA ALA A 116 -1.83 8.33 -20.61
C ALA A 116 -3.26 7.80 -20.78
N GLU A 117 -4.13 8.57 -21.44
CA GLU A 117 -5.49 8.15 -21.75
C GLU A 117 -5.51 6.93 -22.68
N ARG A 118 -4.68 6.92 -23.74
CA ARG A 118 -4.57 5.78 -24.65
C ARG A 118 -4.06 4.51 -23.97
N CYS A 119 -3.10 4.64 -23.07
CA CYS A 119 -2.58 3.53 -22.26
C CYS A 119 -3.55 3.11 -21.14
N GLY A 120 -4.48 3.99 -20.75
CA GLY A 120 -5.28 3.86 -19.53
C GLY A 120 -4.45 4.03 -18.24
N LEU A 121 -3.25 4.61 -18.32
CA LEU A 121 -2.41 4.87 -17.16
C LEU A 121 -2.99 6.08 -16.41
N PRO A 122 -3.32 5.97 -15.10
CA PRO A 122 -3.72 7.13 -14.33
C PRO A 122 -2.63 8.19 -14.33
N MET A 123 -2.95 9.37 -14.84
CA MET A 123 -2.08 10.55 -14.79
C MET A 123 -2.74 11.58 -13.88
N VAL A 124 -1.97 12.00 -12.87
CA VAL A 124 -2.38 12.97 -11.87
C VAL A 124 -1.44 14.16 -11.95
N VAL A 125 -1.98 15.36 -11.85
CA VAL A 125 -1.18 16.58 -11.66
C VAL A 125 -1.37 17.13 -10.27
N LEU A 126 -0.33 17.70 -9.69
CA LEU A 126 -0.38 18.44 -8.43
C LEU A 126 -0.24 19.93 -8.73
N HIS A 127 -1.28 20.70 -8.42
CA HIS A 127 -1.34 22.14 -8.71
C HIS A 127 -0.52 23.00 -7.75
N ARG A 128 -0.16 22.46 -6.58
CA ARG A 128 0.73 23.14 -5.63
C ARG A 128 2.06 22.41 -5.51
N PRO A 129 3.17 23.14 -5.29
CA PRO A 129 4.43 22.54 -4.90
C PRO A 129 4.22 21.62 -3.70
N PHE A 130 4.59 20.35 -3.87
CA PHE A 130 4.39 19.33 -2.85
C PHE A 130 5.72 18.64 -2.57
N PRO A 131 6.16 18.52 -1.31
CA PRO A 131 7.39 17.82 -0.96
C PRO A 131 7.23 16.32 -1.20
N PHE A 132 7.71 15.82 -2.35
CA PHE A 132 7.59 14.41 -2.72
C PHE A 132 8.22 13.45 -1.70
N ALA A 133 9.21 13.91 -0.93
CA ALA A 133 9.79 13.17 0.18
C ALA A 133 8.72 12.81 1.24
N GLU A 134 7.88 13.77 1.64
CA GLU A 134 6.82 13.53 2.62
C GLU A 134 5.74 12.57 2.10
N LEU A 135 5.40 12.64 0.81
CA LEU A 135 4.47 11.67 0.21
C LEU A 135 5.07 10.25 0.24
N THR A 136 6.34 10.15 -0.12
CA THR A 136 7.06 8.90 -0.17
C THR A 136 7.10 8.25 1.22
N GLU A 137 7.50 9.01 2.25
CA GLU A 137 7.52 8.54 3.64
C GLU A 137 6.14 8.11 4.15
N GLU A 138 5.11 8.89 3.86
CA GLU A 138 3.75 8.65 4.32
C GLU A 138 3.15 7.38 3.67
N VAL A 139 3.34 7.20 2.37
CA VAL A 139 2.87 6.01 1.64
C VAL A 139 3.69 4.79 2.04
N GLN A 140 5.02 4.91 2.11
CA GLN A 140 5.89 3.83 2.58
C GLN A 140 5.53 3.39 4.00
N SER A 141 5.28 4.33 4.92
CA SER A 141 4.86 4.03 6.28
C SER A 141 3.55 3.25 6.33
N ARG A 142 2.56 3.60 5.49
CA ARG A 142 1.30 2.85 5.41
C ARG A 142 1.48 1.46 4.79
N LEU A 143 2.25 1.36 3.71
CA LEU A 143 2.54 0.08 3.07
C LEU A 143 3.32 -0.85 4.01
N LEU A 144 4.25 -0.30 4.80
CA LEU A 144 5.01 -1.03 5.82
C LEU A 144 4.12 -1.46 6.98
N ARG A 145 3.30 -0.55 7.54
CA ARG A 145 2.34 -0.87 8.61
C ARG A 145 1.37 -1.98 8.21
N ARG A 146 0.94 -2.03 6.95
CA ARG A 146 0.10 -3.12 6.42
C ARG A 146 0.86 -4.43 6.40
N LYS A 147 2.04 -4.49 5.78
CA LYS A 147 2.91 -5.68 5.79
C LYS A 147 3.17 -6.28 7.18
N PHE A 148 3.08 -5.48 8.25
CA PHE A 148 3.26 -5.92 9.62
C PHE A 148 1.96 -6.02 10.45
N ALA A 149 0.80 -5.56 9.97
CA ALA A 149 -0.42 -5.49 10.78
C ALA A 149 -0.87 -6.88 11.27
N ALA A 150 -0.80 -7.90 10.42
CA ALA A 150 -1.11 -9.28 10.81
C ALA A 150 -0.10 -9.85 11.82
N VAL A 151 1.18 -9.50 11.71
CA VAL A 151 2.24 -9.95 12.64
C VAL A 151 2.12 -9.23 13.99
N SER A 152 1.84 -7.93 13.98
CA SER A 152 1.70 -7.11 15.19
C SER A 152 0.49 -7.50 16.03
N LEU A 153 -0.64 -7.87 15.42
CA LEU A 153 -1.80 -8.35 16.17
C LEU A 153 -1.48 -9.68 16.86
N SER A 154 -0.88 -10.63 16.14
CA SER A 154 -0.55 -11.95 16.69
C SER A 154 0.48 -11.85 17.83
N GLU A 155 1.47 -10.96 17.70
CA GLU A 155 2.47 -10.68 18.74
C GLU A 155 1.89 -9.95 19.97
N ALA A 156 0.98 -9.00 19.78
CA ALA A 156 0.29 -8.31 20.87
C ALA A 156 -0.55 -9.28 21.70
N VAL A 157 -1.36 -10.11 21.02
CA VAL A 157 -2.17 -11.18 21.65
C VAL A 157 -1.28 -12.15 22.42
N ARG A 158 -0.19 -12.63 21.78
CA ARG A 158 0.77 -13.54 22.40
C ARG A 158 1.39 -12.94 23.65
N THR A 159 1.78 -11.67 23.61
CA THR A 159 2.40 -10.98 24.74
C THR A 159 1.43 -10.80 25.89
N GLU A 160 0.19 -10.40 25.62
CA GLU A 160 -0.87 -10.24 26.62
C GLU A 160 -1.22 -11.57 27.31
N LEU A 161 -1.45 -12.63 26.52
CA LEU A 161 -1.72 -13.97 27.05
C LEU A 161 -0.53 -14.53 27.85
N THR A 162 0.69 -14.32 27.37
CA THR A 162 1.92 -14.73 28.09
C THR A 162 2.04 -13.98 29.43
N GLY A 163 1.72 -12.69 29.44
CA GLY A 163 1.67 -11.87 30.65
C GLY A 163 0.66 -12.41 31.68
N LEU A 164 -0.54 -12.75 31.23
CA LEU A 164 -1.58 -13.36 32.06
C LEU A 164 -1.15 -14.71 32.65
N ILE A 165 -0.54 -15.58 31.83
CA ILE A 165 -0.02 -16.88 32.30
C ILE A 165 1.08 -16.67 33.36
N THR A 166 2.02 -15.77 33.10
CA THR A 166 3.16 -15.51 34.01
C THR A 166 2.70 -14.86 35.32
N ALA A 167 1.64 -14.05 35.28
CA ALA A 167 1.01 -13.47 36.46
C ALA A 167 0.14 -14.46 37.25
N GLY A 168 0.01 -15.71 36.81
CA GLY A 168 -0.83 -16.72 37.45
C GLY A 168 -2.33 -16.43 37.32
N ALA A 169 -2.75 -15.76 36.24
CA ALA A 169 -4.14 -15.44 36.02
C ALA A 169 -5.01 -16.72 35.95
N PRO A 170 -6.25 -16.69 36.49
CA PRO A 170 -7.19 -17.80 36.36
C PRO A 170 -7.46 -18.15 34.90
N VAL A 171 -7.64 -19.44 34.59
CA VAL A 171 -7.89 -19.93 33.22
C VAL A 171 -9.08 -19.23 32.54
N GLN A 172 -10.09 -18.82 33.33
CA GLN A 172 -11.24 -18.09 32.84
C GLN A 172 -10.87 -16.72 32.27
N ARG A 173 -9.98 -15.98 32.92
CA ARG A 173 -9.52 -14.66 32.44
C ARG A 173 -8.72 -14.78 31.14
N LEU A 174 -7.95 -15.86 31.00
CA LEU A 174 -7.23 -16.16 29.76
C LEU A 174 -8.22 -16.47 28.62
N LEU A 175 -9.25 -17.27 28.91
CA LEU A 175 -10.31 -17.64 27.98
C LEU A 175 -11.14 -16.43 27.52
N ASP A 176 -11.49 -15.51 28.43
CA ASP A 176 -12.22 -14.28 28.10
C ASP A 176 -11.41 -13.41 27.12
N GLU A 177 -10.09 -13.32 27.32
CA GLU A 177 -9.20 -12.55 26.45
C GLU A 177 -9.07 -13.17 25.06
N VAL A 178 -8.99 -14.50 24.99
CA VAL A 178 -8.99 -15.25 23.73
C VAL A 178 -10.33 -15.09 23.01
N ALA A 179 -11.46 -15.19 23.71
CA ALA A 179 -12.79 -14.99 23.13
C ALA A 179 -12.94 -13.59 22.52
N ARG A 180 -12.46 -12.57 23.25
CA ARG A 180 -12.48 -11.16 22.82
C ARG A 180 -11.68 -10.94 21.54
N HIS A 181 -10.49 -11.53 21.44
CA HIS A 181 -9.64 -11.39 20.26
C HIS A 181 -10.08 -12.26 19.07
N ALA A 182 -10.61 -13.45 19.33
CA ALA A 182 -11.09 -14.36 18.28
C ALA A 182 -12.46 -13.95 17.72
N GLY A 183 -13.23 -13.14 18.46
CA GLY A 183 -14.57 -12.71 18.08
C GLY A 183 -15.58 -13.85 18.00
N CYS A 184 -15.29 -14.98 18.67
CA CYS A 184 -16.13 -16.18 18.65
C CYS A 184 -16.10 -16.91 20.01
N PRO A 185 -17.10 -17.76 20.30
CA PRO A 185 -17.10 -18.61 21.49
C PRO A 185 -15.94 -19.58 21.49
N VAL A 186 -15.29 -19.74 22.64
CA VAL A 186 -14.13 -20.60 22.83
C VAL A 186 -14.35 -21.57 23.99
N VAL A 187 -13.83 -22.79 23.84
CA VAL A 187 -13.97 -23.88 24.81
C VAL A 187 -12.60 -24.49 25.03
N VAL A 188 -12.21 -24.70 26.28
CA VAL A 188 -11.05 -25.52 26.64
C VAL A 188 -11.54 -26.90 27.04
N THR A 189 -10.98 -27.92 26.40
CA THR A 189 -11.26 -29.32 26.72
C THR A 189 -10.00 -30.05 27.16
N ASN A 190 -10.16 -31.12 27.95
CA ASN A 190 -9.09 -32.07 28.15
C ASN A 190 -8.98 -33.08 26.97
N LEU A 191 -8.00 -33.99 27.03
CA LEU A 191 -7.79 -35.03 26.02
C LEU A 191 -8.96 -36.03 25.89
N ALA A 192 -9.85 -36.09 26.88
CA ALA A 192 -11.07 -36.90 26.86
C ALA A 192 -12.29 -36.10 26.37
N HIS A 193 -12.09 -34.92 25.76
CA HIS A 193 -13.12 -33.99 25.31
C HIS A 193 -14.09 -33.50 26.40
N ARG A 194 -13.73 -33.62 27.68
CA ARG A 194 -14.49 -32.96 28.76
C ARG A 194 -14.17 -31.47 28.76
N VAL A 195 -15.22 -30.67 28.83
CA VAL A 195 -15.13 -29.22 28.94
C VAL A 195 -14.57 -28.84 30.31
N LEU A 196 -13.49 -28.06 30.30
CA LEU A 196 -12.85 -27.53 31.50
C LEU A 196 -13.28 -26.08 31.77
N ALA A 197 -13.48 -25.28 30.71
CA ALA A 197 -13.96 -23.91 30.80
C ALA A 197 -14.42 -23.38 29.42
N THR A 198 -15.20 -22.30 29.42
CA THR A 198 -15.80 -21.68 28.22
C THR A 198 -15.80 -20.16 28.32
N ALA A 199 -15.68 -19.45 27.20
CA ALA A 199 -15.85 -17.99 27.14
C ALA A 199 -16.44 -17.54 25.79
N GLY A 200 -17.06 -16.35 25.79
CA GLY A 200 -17.81 -15.81 24.66
C GLY A 200 -19.21 -16.42 24.55
N GLU A 201 -20.23 -15.60 24.66
CA GLU A 201 -21.62 -16.03 24.40
C GLU A 201 -21.85 -16.15 22.89
N ARG A 202 -22.70 -17.10 22.48
CA ARG A 202 -23.23 -17.10 21.11
C ARG A 202 -24.03 -15.80 20.96
N ALA A 203 -23.68 -14.95 20.00
CA ALA A 203 -24.60 -13.92 19.55
C ALA A 203 -25.90 -14.62 19.12
N ALA A 204 -27.00 -14.28 19.80
CA ALA A 204 -28.34 -14.82 19.55
C ALA A 204 -28.89 -14.34 18.20
#